data_AF-A0A965I835-F1
#
_entry.id   AF-A0A965I835-F1
#
_cell.length_a   1.000
_cell.length_b   1.000
_cell.length_c   1.000
_cell.angle_alpha   90.00
_cell.angle_beta   90.00
_cell.angle_gamma   90.00
#
_symmetry.space_group_name_H-M   'P 1'
#
loop_
_entity.id
_entity.type
_entity.pdbx_description
1 polymer ?
#
loop_
_entity_poly.entity_id
_entity_poly.type
_entity_poly.pdbx_seq_one_letter_code
_entity_poly.pdbx_strand_id
1 'polypeptide(L)' 'MTFKTAHWAPELPLPRFADRKTLAAIITHHCFPISHRTLQTWPLTVRRPNRAAVYEVNEALEFAQSKLDKSVCYKQGEWS' A
#
# COMPACT_ATOMS: atom_id res chain seq x y z
N MET A 1 11.16 -16.84 -14.13
CA MET A 1 11.17 -16.45 -12.70
C MET A 1 9.73 -16.26 -12.26
N THR A 2 9.17 -17.20 -11.48
CA THR A 2 7.78 -17.14 -11.02
C THR A 2 7.66 -16.06 -9.97
N PHE A 3 6.99 -14.95 -10.30
CA PHE A 3 6.64 -13.95 -9.32
C PHE A 3 5.69 -14.61 -8.33
N LYS A 4 6.16 -14.99 -7.13
CA LYS A 4 5.28 -15.35 -6.02
C LYS A 4 4.22 -14.25 -5.91
N THR A 5 3.01 -14.61 -6.33
CA THR A 5 1.80 -13.79 -6.29
C THR A 5 1.62 -13.34 -4.85
N ALA A 6 1.26 -12.07 -4.66
CA ALA A 6 0.86 -11.57 -3.35
C ALA A 6 -0.20 -12.53 -2.78
N HIS A 7 0.03 -13.04 -1.56
CA HIS A 7 -0.82 -14.08 -0.97
C HIS A 7 -2.14 -13.51 -0.41
N TRP A 8 -2.34 -12.20 -0.51
CA TRP A 8 -3.54 -11.55 0.00
C TRP A 8 -4.59 -11.38 -1.10
N ALA A 9 -5.84 -11.65 -0.73
CA ALA A 9 -7.04 -11.44 -1.54
C ALA A 9 -8.03 -10.58 -0.73
N PRO A 10 -8.94 -9.84 -1.37
CA PRO A 10 -9.91 -8.97 -0.68
C PRO A 10 -10.81 -9.69 0.33
N GLU A 11 -11.06 -10.98 0.08
CA GLU A 11 -11.86 -11.88 0.91
C GLU A 11 -11.15 -12.24 2.24
N LEU A 12 -9.84 -11.99 2.35
CA LEU A 12 -9.03 -12.37 3.51
C LEU A 12 -8.88 -11.19 4.49
N PRO A 13 -8.87 -11.46 5.81
CA PRO A 13 -8.65 -10.41 6.80
C PRO A 13 -7.29 -9.74 6.60
N LEU A 14 -7.21 -8.45 6.94
CA LEU A 14 -5.98 -7.68 6.84
C LEU A 14 -4.91 -8.26 7.79
N PRO A 15 -3.75 -8.70 7.28
CA PRO A 15 -2.67 -9.17 8.15
C PRO A 15 -2.09 -8.01 8.93
N ARG A 16 -1.59 -8.25 10.15
CA ARG A 16 -0.90 -7.21 10.94
C ARG A 16 0.40 -6.74 10.27
N PHE A 17 1.13 -7.68 9.68
CA PHE A 17 2.38 -7.42 8.97
C PHE A 17 2.35 -8.04 7.58
N ALA A 18 2.85 -7.30 6.58
CA ALA A 18 2.90 -7.75 5.19
C ALA A 18 4.25 -7.43 4.53
N ASP A 19 4.60 -8.20 3.50
CA ASP A 19 5.67 -7.86 2.58
C ASP A 19 5.21 -6.74 1.61
N ARG A 20 6.16 -6.08 0.93
CA ARG A 20 5.85 -4.93 0.06
C ARG A 20 4.89 -5.25 -1.07
N LYS A 21 4.87 -6.48 -1.60
CA LYS A 21 3.97 -6.81 -2.72
C LYS A 21 2.55 -6.95 -2.22
N THR A 22 2.38 -7.67 -1.12
CA THR A 22 1.11 -7.81 -0.43
C THR A 22 0.59 -6.45 0.05
N LEU A 23 1.45 -5.63 0.64
CA LEU A 23 1.09 -4.29 1.09
C LEU A 23 0.62 -3.39 -0.05
N ALA A 24 1.30 -3.45 -1.21
CA ALA A 24 0.89 -2.70 -2.39
C ALA A 24 -0.47 -3.16 -2.93
N ALA A 25 -0.77 -4.46 -2.89
CA ALA A 25 -2.06 -5.00 -3.29
C ALA A 25 -3.18 -4.52 -2.35
N ILE A 26 -2.94 -4.55 -1.04
CA ILE A 26 -3.87 -4.03 -0.02
C ILE A 26 -4.15 -2.53 -0.26
N ILE A 27 -3.11 -1.70 -0.36
CA ILE A 27 -3.29 -0.25 -0.55
C ILE A 27 -3.96 0.07 -1.88
N THR A 28 -3.65 -0.68 -2.94
CA THR A 28 -4.30 -0.52 -4.25
C THR A 28 -5.79 -0.82 -4.19
N HIS A 29 -6.20 -1.80 -3.38
CA HIS A 29 -7.60 -2.14 -3.18
C HIS A 29 -8.36 -1.09 -2.36
N HIS A 30 -7.73 -0.49 -1.35
CA HIS A 30 -8.41 0.40 -0.40
C HIS A 30 -8.26 1.91 -0.66
N CYS A 31 -7.17 2.36 -1.28
CA CYS A 31 -6.87 3.78 -1.43
C CYS A 31 -6.68 4.19 -2.89
N PHE A 32 -5.55 3.83 -3.49
CA PHE A 32 -5.21 4.20 -4.87
C PHE A 32 -4.14 3.25 -5.43
N PRO A 33 -4.09 3.07 -6.76
CA PRO A 33 -3.14 2.14 -7.37
C PRO A 33 -1.70 2.55 -7.12
N ILE A 34 -0.94 1.63 -6.52
CA ILE A 34 0.50 1.82 -6.26
C ILE A 34 1.31 0.57 -6.59
N SER A 35 2.58 0.79 -6.91
CA SER A 35 3.54 -0.30 -7.06
C SER A 35 4.29 -0.57 -5.74
N HIS A 36 4.76 -1.80 -5.57
CA HIS A 36 5.66 -2.15 -4.47
C HIS A 36 6.98 -1.35 -4.45
N ARG A 37 7.35 -0.72 -5.57
CA ARG A 37 8.50 0.19 -5.68
C ARG A 37 8.20 1.53 -5.02
N THR A 38 6.98 2.03 -5.18
CA THR A 38 6.51 3.28 -4.58
C THR A 38 6.61 3.25 -3.05
N LEU A 39 6.40 2.10 -2.42
CA LEU A 39 6.54 1.91 -0.98
C LEU A 39 7.97 2.07 -0.44
N GLN A 40 8.99 2.04 -1.30
CA GLN A 40 10.39 2.18 -0.87
C GLN A 40 10.73 3.60 -0.42
N THR A 41 9.98 4.60 -0.90
CA THR A 41 10.19 6.01 -0.57
C THR A 41 9.29 6.48 0.58
N TRP A 42 8.39 5.62 1.05
CA TRP A 42 7.47 5.99 2.12
C TRP A 42 8.19 5.84 3.48
N PRO A 43 7.97 6.79 4.42
CA PRO A 43 8.57 6.75 5.74
C PRO A 43 7.84 5.75 6.64
N LEU A 44 7.79 4.47 6.24
CA LEU A 44 7.12 3.38 6.98
C LEU A 44 8.11 2.65 7.89
N THR A 45 7.61 2.15 9.02
CA THR A 45 8.41 1.35 9.94
C THR A 45 8.69 -0.03 9.34
N VAL A 46 9.97 -0.32 9.10
CA VAL A 46 10.41 -1.63 8.56
C VAL A 46 10.92 -2.52 9.68
N ARG A 47 10.32 -3.70 9.84
CA ARG A 47 10.82 -4.75 10.73
C ARG A 47 11.49 -5.84 9.91
N ARG A 48 12.58 -6.42 10.44
CA ARG A 48 13.36 -7.46 9.73
C ARG A 48 13.53 -8.76 10.53
N PRO A 49 12.45 -9.51 10.82
CA PRO A 49 12.60 -10.87 11.35
C PRO A 49 13.32 -11.75 10.33
N ASN A 50 14.39 -12.43 10.74
CA ASN A 50 15.13 -13.39 9.91
C ASN A 50 15.47 -12.87 8.49
N ARG A 51 15.95 -11.62 8.38
CA ARG A 51 16.30 -10.92 7.12
C ARG A 51 15.12 -10.62 6.17
N ALA A 52 13.88 -10.95 6.53
CA ALA A 52 12.69 -10.62 5.75
C ALA A 52 12.16 -9.23 6.12
N ALA A 53 12.06 -8.30 5.18
CA ALA A 53 11.48 -6.98 5.43
C ALA A 53 9.94 -7.05 5.46
N VAL A 54 9.37 -6.76 6.62
CA VAL A 54 7.92 -6.71 6.85
C VAL A 54 7.51 -5.32 7.33
N TYR A 55 6.30 -4.92 6.95
CA TYR A 55 5.71 -3.61 7.18
C TYR A 55 4.41 -3.78 7.94
N GLU A 56 4.09 -2.83 8.81
CA GLU A 56 2.82 -2.80 9.53
C GLU A 56 1.71 -2.30 8.59
N VAL A 57 0.64 -3.07 8.46
CA VAL A 57 -0.38 -2.80 7.44
C VAL A 57 -1.21 -1.57 7.81
N ASN A 58 -1.50 -1.37 9.10
CA ASN A 58 -2.31 -0.24 9.55
C ASN A 58 -1.60 1.10 9.33
N GLU A 59 -0.33 1.23 9.75
CA GLU A 59 0.52 2.41 9.52
C GLU A 59 0.59 2.76 8.03
N ALA A 60 0.73 1.76 7.17
CA ALA A 60 0.81 1.98 5.73
C ALA A 60 -0.53 2.44 5.12
N LEU A 61 -1.65 1.90 5.61
CA LEU A 61 -2.99 2.34 5.20
C LEU A 61 -3.29 3.75 5.70
N GLU A 62 -2.96 4.08 6.94
CA GLU A 62 -3.10 5.43 7.49
C GLU A 62 -2.29 6.45 6.69
N PHE A 63 -1.05 6.11 6.33
CA PHE A 63 -0.22 6.97 5.49
C PHE A 63 -0.81 7.14 4.08
N ALA A 64 -1.30 6.05 3.47
CA ALA A 64 -1.97 6.11 2.17
C ALA A 64 -3.22 7.00 2.23
N GLN A 65 -4.05 6.84 3.26
CA GLN A 65 -5.24 7.64 3.46
C GLN A 65 -4.90 9.12 3.66
N SER A 66 -3.90 9.43 4.48
CA SER A 66 -3.43 10.82 4.67
C SER A 66 -2.90 11.44 3.37
N LYS A 67 -2.25 10.64 2.53
CA LYS A 67 -1.77 11.09 1.22
C LYS A 67 -2.92 11.40 0.26
N LEU A 68 -3.95 10.56 0.26
CA LEU A 68 -5.15 10.78 -0.53
C LEU A 68 -5.88 12.05 -0.08
N ASP A 69 -6.05 12.23 1.23
CA ASP A 69 -6.70 13.40 1.83
C ASP A 69 -5.95 14.71 1.53
N LYS A 70 -4.62 14.69 1.58
CA LYS A 70 -3.77 15.85 1.23
C LYS A 70 -3.63 16.10 -0.27
N SER A 71 -4.12 15.21 -1.12
CA SER A 71 -3.97 15.35 -2.55
C SER A 71 -4.80 16.54 -3.06
N VAL A 72 -4.24 17.28 -4.01
CA VAL A 72 -4.93 18.44 -4.59
C VAL A 72 -6.13 17.93 -5.39
N CYS A 73 -7.33 18.26 -4.92
CA CYS A 73 -8.56 18.07 -5.67
C CYS A 73 -8.67 19.18 -6.71
N TYR A 74 -8.65 18.82 -8.00
CA TYR A 74 -9.03 19.74 -9.06
C TYR A 74 -10.36 19.26 -9.66
N LYS A 75 -11.33 20.16 -9.76
CA LYS A 75 -12.56 19.89 -10.51
C LYS A 75 -12.23 20.08 -11.98
N GLN A 76 -12.19 19.01 -12.75
CA GLN A 76 -12.13 19.12 -14.20
C GLN A 76 -13.46 19.76 -14.65
N GLY A 77 -13.40 21.00 -15.14
CA GLY A 77 -14.57 21.82 -15.45
C GLY A 77 -15.32 21.34 -16.68
N GLU A 78 -16.64 21.51 -16.63
CA GLU A 78 -17.55 21.43 -17.78
C GLU A 78 -17.04 22.36 -18.89
N TRP A 79 -16.78 21.77 -20.06
CA TRP A 79 -16.62 22.55 -21.29
C TRP A 79 -17.99 23.13 -21.63
N SER A 80 -18.13 24.45 -21.52
CA SER A 80 -19.28 25.17 -22.10
C SER A 80 -19.04 25.47 -23.56
#